data_AF-A0A251WBD7-F1
#
_entry.id   AF-A0A251WBD7-F1
#
_cell.length_a   1.000
_cell.length_b   1.000
_cell.length_c   1.000
_cell.angle_alpha   90.00
_cell.angle_beta   90.00
_cell.angle_gamma   90.00
#
_symmetry.space_group_name_H-M   'P 1'
#
loop_
_entity.id
_entity.type
_entity.pdbx_description
1 polymer ?
#
loop_
_entity_poly.entity_id
_entity_poly.type
_entity_poly.pdbx_seq_one_letter_code
_entity_poly.pdbx_strand_id
1 'polypeptide(L)'
;MHYKPTPHRTNQPQRKGSAPARLKSANWLLSQLPGLSEPDQAKLRSLNITTTHQLLKTAWTATAREALATQLNLHLQHVQKWVALADLARVPSVGCQYNGLLLHAGVATVERLAQLQAGQLHRQILKLQVTMMQRPDLCPNAGEIAHWIQQAKLLVVYERQP
;
A
#
# COMPACT_ATOMS: atom_id res chain seq x y z
N MET A 1 -40.48 59.20 -4.73
CA MET A 1 -39.20 59.18 -5.47
C MET A 1 -38.13 58.64 -4.52
N HIS A 2 -37.41 57.54 -4.70
CA HIS A 2 -37.40 56.44 -5.66
C HIS A 2 -36.86 55.23 -4.87
N TYR A 3 -37.71 54.23 -4.62
CA TYR A 3 -37.27 52.91 -4.18
C TYR A 3 -36.69 52.20 -5.41
N LYS A 4 -35.42 51.78 -5.37
CA LYS A 4 -34.86 50.91 -6.41
C LYS A 4 -34.90 49.46 -5.93
N PRO A 5 -35.74 48.58 -6.51
CA PRO A 5 -35.60 47.15 -6.30
C PRO A 5 -34.47 46.63 -7.20
N THR A 6 -33.48 45.96 -6.61
CA THR A 6 -32.49 45.18 -7.38
C THR A 6 -32.98 43.75 -7.58
N PRO A 7 -32.86 43.18 -8.78
CA PRO A 7 -33.35 41.85 -9.11
C PRO A 7 -32.43 40.75 -8.56
N HIS A 8 -33.05 39.62 -8.22
CA HIS A 8 -32.40 38.36 -7.91
C HIS A 8 -31.47 37.92 -9.06
N ARG A 9 -30.23 37.54 -8.71
CA ARG A 9 -29.39 36.70 -9.57
C ARG A 9 -28.80 35.56 -8.75
N THR A 10 -29.46 34.42 -8.86
CA THR A 10 -28.94 33.09 -8.57
C THR A 10 -27.55 32.93 -9.16
N ASN A 11 -26.56 32.64 -8.32
CA ASN A 11 -25.23 32.26 -8.77
C ASN A 11 -24.75 31.05 -7.97
N GLN A 12 -25.30 29.88 -8.30
CA GLN A 12 -24.42 28.73 -8.51
C GLN A 12 -24.05 28.79 -9.99
N PRO A 13 -22.76 28.65 -10.36
CA PRO A 13 -22.27 27.29 -10.56
C PRO A 13 -20.77 27.12 -10.29
N GLN A 14 -20.39 25.95 -9.78
CA GLN A 14 -19.42 25.04 -10.41
C GLN A 14 -19.02 24.00 -9.35
N ARG A 15 -19.81 22.92 -9.29
CA ARG A 15 -19.26 21.62 -8.91
C ARG A 15 -18.14 21.34 -9.92
N LYS A 16 -16.89 21.54 -9.51
CA LYS A 16 -15.74 20.99 -10.24
C LYS A 16 -15.94 19.48 -10.20
N GLY A 17 -16.51 18.95 -11.28
CA GLY A 17 -16.43 17.53 -11.60
C GLY A 17 -14.96 17.23 -11.87
N SER A 18 -14.18 17.04 -10.81
CA SER A 18 -12.86 16.46 -10.91
C SER A 18 -13.07 15.06 -11.44
N ALA A 19 -12.56 14.76 -12.64
CA ALA A 19 -12.35 13.38 -13.05
C ALA A 19 -11.66 12.65 -11.87
N PRO A 20 -12.03 11.38 -11.56
CA PRO A 20 -11.40 10.68 -10.45
C PRO A 20 -9.90 10.66 -10.69
N ALA A 21 -9.13 11.32 -9.81
CA ALA A 21 -7.69 11.38 -9.93
C ALA A 21 -7.17 9.93 -9.95
N ARG A 22 -6.48 9.55 -11.04
CA ARG A 22 -5.87 8.22 -11.16
C ARG A 22 -4.93 8.03 -9.97
N LEU A 23 -5.24 7.05 -9.12
CA LEU A 23 -4.38 6.74 -7.98
C LEU A 23 -3.03 6.27 -8.50
N LYS A 24 -1.95 6.96 -8.12
CA LYS A 24 -0.59 6.58 -8.51
C LYS A 24 -0.03 5.57 -7.51
N SER A 25 0.57 4.50 -8.01
CA SER A 25 1.31 3.53 -7.20
C SER A 25 2.50 4.22 -6.52
N ALA A 26 2.66 4.02 -5.21
CA ALA A 26 3.78 4.59 -4.46
C ALA A 26 5.06 3.79 -4.70
N ASN A 27 6.19 4.48 -4.68
CA ASN A 27 7.52 3.89 -4.80
C ASN A 27 8.40 4.43 -3.67
N TRP A 28 9.10 3.53 -2.98
CA TRP A 28 9.87 3.86 -1.78
C TRP A 28 11.32 3.40 -1.94
N LEU A 29 12.23 4.04 -1.21
CA LEU A 29 13.58 3.51 -1.06
C LEU A 29 13.55 2.23 -0.23
N LEU A 30 14.42 1.28 -0.56
CA LEU A 30 14.54 0.04 0.22
C LEU A 30 14.93 0.29 1.68
N SER A 31 15.63 1.39 1.97
CA SER A 31 15.96 1.81 3.34
C SER A 31 14.74 2.14 4.20
N GLN A 32 13.59 2.42 3.59
CA GLN A 32 12.34 2.67 4.30
C GLN A 32 11.53 1.37 4.52
N LEU A 33 11.90 0.28 3.85
CA LEU A 33 11.16 -0.98 3.92
C LEU A 33 11.45 -1.68 5.26
N PRO A 34 10.42 -1.96 6.10
CA PRO A 34 10.66 -2.52 7.42
C PRO A 34 11.20 -3.95 7.35
N GLY A 35 12.13 -4.28 8.25
CA GLY A 35 12.71 -5.63 8.32
C GLY A 35 13.67 -5.99 7.18
N LEU A 36 14.13 -5.00 6.41
CA LEU A 36 15.23 -5.15 5.47
C LEU A 36 16.53 -4.59 6.08
N SER A 37 17.47 -5.48 6.41
CA SER A 37 18.72 -5.12 7.09
C SER A 37 19.67 -4.35 6.16
N GLU A 38 20.54 -3.50 6.72
CA GLU A 38 21.53 -2.75 5.93
C GLU A 38 22.44 -3.65 5.06
N PRO A 39 22.92 -4.82 5.55
CA PRO A 39 23.64 -5.78 4.70
C PRO A 39 22.82 -6.28 3.51
N ASP A 40 21.53 -6.59 3.72
CA ASP A 40 20.66 -7.07 2.64
C ASP A 40 20.34 -5.96 1.64
N GLN A 41 20.18 -4.72 2.12
CA GLN A 41 20.05 -3.54 1.25
C GLN A 41 21.30 -3.36 0.38
N ALA A 42 22.50 -3.53 0.95
CA ALA A 42 23.74 -3.44 0.19
C ALA A 42 23.84 -4.51 -0.91
N LYS A 43 23.42 -5.76 -0.61
CA LYS A 43 23.35 -6.82 -1.62
C LYS A 43 22.36 -6.47 -2.74
N LEU A 44 21.17 -5.99 -2.42
CA LEU A 44 20.18 -5.55 -3.42
C LEU A 44 20.70 -4.37 -4.26
N ARG A 45 21.39 -3.41 -3.64
CA ARG A 45 22.06 -2.29 -4.33
C ARG A 45 23.11 -2.76 -5.32
N SER A 46 23.87 -3.82 -5.00
CA SER A 46 24.85 -4.40 -5.93
C SER A 46 24.20 -4.98 -7.21
N LEU A 47 22.91 -5.33 -7.14
CA LEU A 47 22.08 -5.76 -8.27
C LEU A 47 21.30 -4.60 -8.91
N ASN A 48 21.62 -3.34 -8.57
CA ASN A 48 20.90 -2.13 -9.00
C ASN A 48 19.44 -2.05 -8.52
N ILE A 49 19.10 -2.75 -7.44
CA ILE A 49 17.77 -2.70 -6.81
C ILE A 49 17.86 -1.76 -5.61
N THR A 50 17.30 -0.56 -5.75
CA THR A 50 17.34 0.51 -4.73
C THR A 50 15.95 0.92 -4.23
N THR A 51 14.91 0.52 -4.95
CA THR A 51 13.52 0.91 -4.68
C THR A 51 12.56 -0.29 -4.64
N THR A 52 11.41 -0.11 -3.99
CA THR A 52 10.35 -1.13 -3.92
C THR A 52 9.84 -1.50 -5.31
N HIS A 53 9.69 -0.55 -6.22
CA HIS A 53 9.24 -0.83 -7.59
C HIS A 53 10.26 -1.68 -8.37
N GLN A 54 11.56 -1.39 -8.24
CA GLN A 54 12.61 -2.22 -8.85
C GLN A 54 12.62 -3.63 -8.28
N LEU A 55 12.44 -3.78 -6.96
CA LEU A 55 12.34 -5.08 -6.32
C LEU A 55 11.15 -5.89 -6.86
N LEU A 56 9.97 -5.28 -6.94
CA LEU A 56 8.78 -5.92 -7.49
C LEU A 56 8.96 -6.32 -8.95
N LYS A 57 9.53 -5.43 -9.77
CA LYS A 57 9.83 -5.72 -11.19
C LYS A 57 10.76 -6.92 -11.34
N THR A 58 11.75 -7.03 -10.46
CA THR A 58 12.77 -8.09 -10.51
C THR A 58 12.27 -9.41 -9.92
N ALA A 59 11.33 -9.36 -8.97
CA ALA A 59 10.91 -10.51 -8.16
C ALA A 59 9.39 -10.76 -8.20
N TRP A 60 8.74 -10.39 -9.31
CA TRP A 60 7.29 -10.49 -9.49
C TRP A 60 6.80 -11.94 -9.48
N THR A 61 7.49 -12.84 -10.17
CA THR A 61 7.13 -14.25 -10.28
C THR A 61 7.79 -15.11 -9.19
N ALA A 62 7.24 -16.30 -8.94
CA ALA A 62 7.84 -17.26 -8.00
C ALA A 62 9.26 -17.65 -8.43
N THR A 63 9.45 -17.94 -9.71
CA THR A 63 10.76 -18.28 -10.29
C THR A 63 11.76 -17.13 -10.16
N ALA A 64 11.33 -15.89 -10.34
CA ALA A 64 12.20 -14.73 -10.20
C ALA A 64 12.59 -14.47 -8.73
N ARG A 65 11.68 -14.75 -7.78
CA ARG A 65 12.01 -14.72 -6.34
C ARG A 65 13.04 -15.77 -5.97
N GLU A 66 12.90 -16.99 -6.49
CA GLU A 66 13.87 -18.07 -6.28
C GLU A 66 15.25 -17.70 -6.85
N ALA A 67 15.29 -17.21 -8.10
CA ALA A 67 16.52 -16.74 -8.72
C ALA A 67 17.19 -15.62 -7.90
N LEU A 68 16.41 -14.64 -7.43
CA LEU A 68 16.93 -13.56 -6.60
C LEU A 68 17.45 -14.08 -5.24
N ALA A 69 16.75 -15.01 -4.60
CA ALA A 69 17.19 -15.62 -3.35
C ALA A 69 18.52 -16.37 -3.51
N THR A 70 18.68 -17.13 -4.60
CA THR A 70 19.95 -17.81 -4.94
C THR A 70 21.07 -16.79 -5.19
N GLN A 71 20.81 -15.73 -5.97
CA GLN A 71 21.81 -14.69 -6.26
C GLN A 71 22.31 -13.97 -5.01
N LEU A 72 21.40 -13.69 -4.06
CA LEU A 72 21.73 -13.00 -2.81
C LEU A 72 22.30 -13.94 -1.72
N ASN A 73 22.29 -15.26 -1.99
CA ASN A 73 22.57 -16.32 -1.04
C ASN A 73 21.73 -16.16 0.24
N LEU A 74 20.40 -16.09 0.08
CA LEU A 74 19.43 -15.88 1.14
C LEU A 74 18.33 -16.93 1.11
N HIS A 75 17.68 -17.13 2.25
CA HIS A 75 16.49 -17.97 2.32
C HIS A 75 15.34 -17.33 1.53
N LEU A 76 14.62 -18.12 0.73
CA LEU A 76 13.52 -17.66 -0.12
C LEU A 76 12.45 -16.86 0.66
N GLN A 77 12.19 -17.25 1.91
CA GLN A 77 11.21 -16.56 2.76
C GLN A 77 11.55 -15.09 3.01
N HIS A 78 12.84 -14.72 3.06
CA HIS A 78 13.24 -13.32 3.22
C HIS A 78 12.85 -12.51 1.98
N VAL A 79 13.14 -13.03 0.78
CA VAL A 79 12.77 -12.39 -0.48
C VAL A 79 11.24 -12.30 -0.62
N GLN A 80 10.51 -13.37 -0.28
CA GLN A 80 9.04 -13.36 -0.28
C GLN A 80 8.47 -12.29 0.66
N LYS A 81 9.04 -12.16 1.87
CA LYS A 81 8.66 -11.12 2.83
C LYS A 81 8.88 -9.72 2.25
N TRP A 82 10.06 -9.45 1.69
CA TRP A 82 10.35 -8.12 1.13
C TRP A 82 9.48 -7.77 -0.06
N VAL A 83 9.20 -8.75 -0.94
CA VAL A 83 8.27 -8.58 -2.05
C VAL A 83 6.86 -8.27 -1.55
N ALA A 84 6.36 -8.99 -0.53
CA ALA A 84 5.05 -8.73 0.05
C ALA A 84 4.97 -7.33 0.69
N LEU A 85 5.99 -6.93 1.45
CA LEU A 85 6.06 -5.58 2.03
C LEU A 85 6.12 -4.49 0.96
N ALA A 86 6.90 -4.72 -0.10
CA ALA A 86 7.03 -3.80 -1.22
C ALA A 86 5.71 -3.68 -1.99
N ASP A 87 4.98 -4.78 -2.18
CA ASP A 87 3.70 -4.79 -2.87
C ASP A 87 2.64 -4.01 -2.08
N LEU A 88 2.48 -4.31 -0.79
CA LEU A 88 1.54 -3.58 0.08
C LEU A 88 1.86 -2.08 0.18
N ALA A 89 3.15 -1.73 0.21
CA ALA A 89 3.60 -0.33 0.29
C ALA A 89 3.24 0.52 -0.94
N ARG A 90 2.83 -0.11 -2.06
CA ARG A 90 2.35 0.60 -3.26
C ARG A 90 1.08 1.40 -2.99
N VAL A 91 0.27 0.96 -2.00
CA VAL A 91 -0.92 1.68 -1.55
C VAL A 91 -0.45 2.91 -0.77
N PRO A 92 -0.65 4.15 -1.28
CA PRO A 92 -0.05 5.34 -0.67
C PRO A 92 -0.42 5.56 0.79
N SER A 93 -1.66 5.26 1.19
CA SER A 93 -2.11 5.39 2.58
C SER A 93 -1.61 4.28 3.51
N VAL A 94 -1.06 3.20 2.96
CA VAL A 94 -0.42 2.11 3.73
C VAL A 94 1.08 2.40 3.86
N GLY A 95 1.74 2.63 2.72
CA GLY A 95 3.18 2.88 2.65
C GLY A 95 4.03 1.86 3.41
N CYS A 96 5.24 2.27 3.78
CA CYS A 96 6.13 1.47 4.62
C CYS A 96 5.73 1.44 6.11
N GLN A 97 4.76 2.26 6.51
CA GLN A 97 4.31 2.35 7.91
C GLN A 97 3.39 1.18 8.28
N TYR A 98 2.45 0.82 7.40
CA TYR A 98 1.42 -0.19 7.70
C TYR A 98 1.56 -1.48 6.90
N ASN A 99 2.47 -1.56 5.92
CA ASN A 99 2.69 -2.79 5.16
C ASN A 99 3.09 -3.99 6.05
N GLY A 100 3.91 -3.77 7.09
CA GLY A 100 4.29 -4.79 8.05
C GLY A 100 3.08 -5.28 8.85
N LEU A 101 2.22 -4.37 9.29
CA LEU A 101 0.99 -4.70 10.01
C LEU A 101 0.08 -5.60 9.15
N LEU A 102 -0.12 -5.23 7.88
CA LEU A 102 -0.91 -6.00 6.93
C LEU A 102 -0.30 -7.39 6.66
N LEU A 103 1.02 -7.47 6.50
CA LEU A 103 1.70 -8.74 6.33
C LEU A 103 1.52 -9.66 7.53
N HIS A 104 1.69 -9.14 8.75
CA HIS A 104 1.46 -9.89 9.97
C HIS A 104 -0.01 -10.25 10.21
N ALA A 105 -0.95 -9.48 9.64
CA ALA A 105 -2.37 -9.81 9.60
C ALA A 105 -2.72 -10.89 8.55
N GLY A 106 -1.72 -11.39 7.80
CA GLY A 106 -1.88 -12.44 6.78
C GLY A 106 -2.24 -11.92 5.40
N VAL A 107 -2.04 -10.62 5.13
CA VAL A 107 -2.25 -10.01 3.82
C VAL A 107 -0.90 -9.79 3.15
N ALA A 108 -0.60 -10.53 2.08
CA ALA A 108 0.71 -10.47 1.44
C ALA A 108 0.73 -9.67 0.12
N THR A 109 -0.42 -9.34 -0.45
CA THR A 109 -0.49 -8.62 -1.74
C THR A 109 -1.60 -7.57 -1.79
N VAL A 110 -1.47 -6.60 -2.70
CA VAL A 110 -2.49 -5.58 -2.97
C VAL A 110 -3.77 -6.20 -3.50
N GLU A 111 -3.69 -7.24 -4.34
CA GLU A 111 -4.87 -7.95 -4.84
C GLU A 111 -5.63 -8.61 -3.70
N ARG A 112 -4.92 -9.22 -2.74
CA ARG A 112 -5.57 -9.82 -1.58
C ARG A 112 -6.24 -8.75 -0.73
N LEU A 113 -5.56 -7.63 -0.47
CA LEU A 113 -6.13 -6.50 0.26
C LEU A 113 -7.41 -5.97 -0.39
N ALA A 114 -7.41 -5.82 -1.72
CA ALA A 114 -8.55 -5.32 -2.48
C ALA A 114 -9.82 -6.20 -2.38
N GLN A 115 -9.66 -7.49 -2.06
CA GLN A 115 -10.76 -8.45 -1.94
C GLN A 115 -11.35 -8.55 -0.53
N LEU A 116 -10.67 -7.99 0.48
CA LEU A 116 -11.10 -8.10 1.87
C LEU A 116 -12.25 -7.14 2.20
N GLN A 117 -13.00 -7.49 3.26
CA GLN A 117 -13.98 -6.62 3.87
C GLN A 117 -13.35 -5.87 5.05
N ALA A 118 -13.57 -4.56 5.14
CA ALA A 118 -12.94 -3.71 6.16
C ALA A 118 -13.21 -4.21 7.59
N GLY A 119 -14.44 -4.63 7.91
CA GLY A 119 -14.77 -5.15 9.23
C GLY A 119 -14.13 -6.50 9.57
N GLN A 120 -13.77 -7.32 8.57
CA GLN A 120 -13.00 -8.55 8.80
C GLN A 120 -11.53 -8.21 9.09
N LEU A 121 -10.92 -7.35 8.25
CA LEU A 121 -9.53 -6.96 8.39
C LEU A 121 -9.29 -6.18 9.71
N HIS A 122 -10.18 -5.28 10.09
CA HIS A 122 -10.11 -4.58 11.38
C HIS A 122 -10.07 -5.53 12.57
N ARG A 123 -10.95 -6.55 12.58
CA ARG A 123 -10.95 -7.56 13.66
C ARG A 123 -9.67 -8.38 13.68
N GLN A 124 -9.11 -8.73 12.53
CA GLN A 124 -7.84 -9.45 12.43
C GLN A 124 -6.67 -8.60 12.96
N ILE A 125 -6.59 -7.35 12.54
CA ILE A 125 -5.55 -6.41 12.99
C ILE A 125 -5.68 -6.13 14.49
N LEU A 126 -6.89 -5.90 15.00
CA LEU A 126 -7.11 -5.70 16.43
C LEU A 126 -6.66 -6.92 17.25
N LYS A 127 -7.04 -8.13 16.80
CA LYS A 127 -6.61 -9.37 17.46
C LYS A 127 -5.09 -9.46 17.47
N LEU A 128 -4.44 -9.23 16.34
CA LEU A 128 -2.98 -9.22 16.22
C LEU A 128 -2.33 -8.23 17.18
N GLN A 129 -2.81 -6.99 17.22
CA GLN A 129 -2.29 -5.93 18.09
C GLN A 129 -2.42 -6.29 19.58
N VAL A 130 -3.54 -6.88 19.98
CA VAL A 130 -3.76 -7.34 21.37
C VAL A 130 -2.86 -8.53 21.70
N THR A 131 -2.81 -9.55 20.84
CA THR A 131 -2.15 -10.82 21.18
C THR A 131 -0.64 -10.80 21.00
N MET A 132 -0.14 -10.10 19.98
CA MET A 132 1.29 -10.11 19.64
C MET A 132 2.02 -8.87 20.15
N MET A 133 1.36 -7.71 20.15
CA MET A 133 2.03 -6.43 20.44
C MET A 133 1.60 -5.83 21.78
N GLN A 134 0.51 -6.32 22.39
CA GLN A 134 -0.11 -5.75 23.60
C GLN A 134 -0.45 -4.24 23.45
N ARG A 135 -0.77 -3.80 22.23
CA ARG A 135 -0.98 -2.38 21.88
C ARG A 135 -2.29 -2.16 21.09
N PRO A 136 -3.47 -2.40 21.70
CA PRO A 136 -4.76 -2.16 21.05
C PRO A 136 -4.98 -0.69 20.65
N ASP A 137 -4.31 0.24 21.33
CA ASP A 137 -4.29 1.68 21.05
C ASP A 137 -3.73 2.01 19.66
N LEU A 138 -2.86 1.15 19.12
CA LEU A 138 -2.24 1.32 17.81
C LEU A 138 -3.04 0.68 16.68
N CYS A 139 -4.25 0.18 16.95
CA CYS A 139 -5.11 -0.36 15.91
C CYS A 139 -5.63 0.78 15.01
N PRO A 140 -5.38 0.71 13.68
CA PRO A 140 -6.00 1.59 12.71
C PRO A 140 -7.52 1.55 12.84
N ASN A 141 -8.17 2.71 12.72
CA ASN A 141 -9.63 2.76 12.78
C ASN A 141 -10.26 2.14 11.51
N ALA A 142 -11.55 1.81 11.59
CA ALA A 142 -12.26 1.16 10.48
C ALA A 142 -12.27 1.99 9.19
N GLY A 143 -12.28 3.32 9.28
CA GLY A 143 -12.25 4.23 8.13
C GLY A 143 -10.89 4.19 7.42
N GLU A 144 -9.80 4.16 8.18
CA GLU A 144 -8.44 4.02 7.64
C GLU A 144 -8.27 2.70 6.88
N ILE A 145 -8.74 1.59 7.47
CA ILE A 145 -8.72 0.27 6.82
C ILE A 145 -9.59 0.25 5.55
N ALA A 146 -10.79 0.85 5.61
CA ALA A 146 -11.66 0.95 4.44
C ALA A 146 -10.98 1.75 3.31
N HIS A 147 -10.26 2.82 3.66
CA HIS A 147 -9.49 3.62 2.71
C HIS A 147 -8.37 2.81 2.06
N TRP A 148 -7.62 2.00 2.83
CA TRP A 148 -6.58 1.11 2.29
C TRP A 148 -7.15 0.13 1.26
N ILE A 149 -8.29 -0.50 1.58
CA ILE A 149 -8.97 -1.44 0.67
C ILE A 149 -9.47 -0.71 -0.59
N GLN A 150 -10.03 0.49 -0.45
CA GLN A 150 -10.47 1.28 -1.60
C GLN A 150 -9.30 1.63 -2.52
N GLN A 151 -8.16 2.08 -1.96
CA GLN A 151 -6.97 2.37 -2.74
C GLN A 151 -6.39 1.13 -3.42
N ALA A 152 -6.36 0.00 -2.72
CA ALA A 152 -5.94 -1.28 -3.30
C ALA A 152 -6.81 -1.68 -4.50
N LYS A 153 -8.14 -1.55 -4.38
CA LYS A 153 -9.07 -1.79 -5.50
C LYS A 153 -8.77 -0.90 -6.70
N LEU A 154 -8.52 0.38 -6.47
CA LEU A 154 -8.17 1.33 -7.54
C LEU A 154 -6.86 0.92 -8.24
N LEU A 155 -5.80 0.58 -7.50
CA LEU A 155 -4.53 0.13 -8.08
C LEU A 155 -4.74 -1.12 -8.96
N VAL A 156 -5.44 -2.13 -8.46
CA VAL A 156 -5.69 -3.38 -9.20
C VAL A 156 -6.46 -3.11 -10.51
N VAL A 157 -7.42 -2.19 -10.50
CA VAL A 157 -8.18 -1.83 -11.70
C VAL A 157 -7.29 -1.11 -12.73
N TYR A 158 -6.44 -0.17 -12.30
CA TYR A 158 -5.60 0.60 -13.22
C TYR A 158 -4.40 -0.16 -13.79
N GLU A 159 -3.95 -1.21 -13.10
CA GLU A 159 -2.81 -2.03 -13.53
C GLU A 159 -3.20 -3.17 -14.46
N ARG A 160 -4.49 -3.51 -14.52
CA ARG A 160 -5.03 -4.49 -15.46
C ARG A 160 -5.44 -3.90 -16.80
N GLN A 161 -5.28 -2.59 -17.00
CA GLN A 161 -5.55 -1.93 -18.27
C GLN A 161 -4.32 -2.07 -19.18
N PRO A 162 -4.47 -2.65 -20.38
CA PRO A 162 -3.38 -2.85 -21.34
C PRO A 162 -2.81 -1.54 -21.88
#